data_AF-A0A0F9P3H6-F1
#
_entry.id   AF-A0A0F9P3H6-F1
#
_cell.length_a   1.000
_cell.length_b   1.000
_cell.length_c   1.000
_cell.angle_alpha   90.00
_cell.angle_beta   90.00
_cell.angle_gamma   90.00
#
_symmetry.space_group_name_H-M   'P 1'
#
loop_
_entity.id
_entity.type
_entity.pdbx_description
1 polymer ?
#
loop_
_entity_poly.entity_id
_entity_poly.type
_entity_poly.pdbx_seq_one_letter_code
_entity_poly.pdbx_strand_id
1 'polypeptide(L)' 'MGYQRLKVVFDGPPGHESGRFLEVEREDGSSVRAGNWEDLGDGTWALWLRVIDEDVGPDVGRPRR' A
#
# COMPACT_ATOMS: atom_id res chain seq x y z
N MET A 1 13.65 -6.84 -14.46
CA MET A 1 12.64 -7.07 -13.42
C MET A 1 11.65 -5.91 -13.46
N GLY A 2 10.37 -6.19 -13.69
CA GLY A 2 9.30 -5.20 -13.61
C GLY A 2 8.88 -4.96 -12.16
N TYR A 3 8.24 -3.82 -11.91
CA TYR A 3 7.54 -3.59 -10.64
C TYR A 3 6.16 -3.01 -10.94
N GLN A 4 5.17 -3.44 -10.17
CA GLN A 4 3.84 -2.84 -10.17
C GLN A 4 3.73 -1.84 -9.03
N ARG A 5 2.84 -0.86 -9.19
CA ARG A 5 2.46 0.06 -8.12
C ARG A 5 1.08 -0.31 -7.60
N LEU A 6 0.98 -0.66 -6.32
CA LEU A 6 -0.29 -0.84 -5.63
C LEU A 6 -0.65 0.43 -4.86
N LYS A 7 -1.96 0.72 -4.82
CA LYS A 7 -2.55 1.87 -4.12
C LYS A 7 -3.45 1.38 -3.00
N VAL A 8 -3.14 1.71 -1.75
CA VAL A 8 -4.02 1.53 -0.60
C VAL A 8 -4.64 2.88 -0.26
N VAL A 9 -5.97 2.99 -0.23
CA VAL A 9 -6.67 4.27 -0.07
C VAL A 9 -7.35 4.35 1.30
N PHE A 10 -7.21 5.50 1.95
CA PHE A 10 -7.81 5.85 3.23
C PHE A 10 -8.70 7.08 3.05
N ASP A 11 -9.77 7.20 3.85
CA ASP A 11 -10.72 8.32 3.82
C ASP A 11 -10.27 9.55 4.66
N GLY A 12 -8.94 9.76 4.74
CA GLY A 12 -8.32 10.88 5.46
C GLY A 12 -6.81 10.74 5.60
N PRO A 13 -6.10 11.76 6.14
CA PRO A 13 -4.65 11.76 6.26
C PRO A 13 -4.12 10.66 7.18
N PRO A 14 -2.90 10.13 6.91
CA PRO A 14 -2.27 9.17 7.80
C PRO A 14 -1.99 9.83 9.15
N GLY A 15 -2.33 9.13 10.23
CA GLY A 15 -2.09 9.65 11.58
C GLY A 15 -2.38 8.63 12.67
N HIS A 16 -1.62 8.72 13.76
CA HIS A 16 -1.78 7.87 14.95
C HIS A 16 -3.09 8.16 15.71
N GLU A 17 -3.61 9.38 15.63
CA GLU A 17 -4.86 9.78 16.29
C GLU A 17 -6.12 9.42 15.49
N SER A 18 -6.02 9.27 14.17
CA SER A 18 -7.17 9.25 13.27
C SER A 18 -7.73 7.84 13.01
N GLY A 19 -7.19 6.80 13.66
CA GLY A 19 -7.51 5.40 13.35
C GLY A 19 -7.09 4.97 11.93
N ARG A 20 -6.36 5.84 11.23
CA ARG A 20 -5.96 5.69 9.82
C ARG A 20 -4.46 5.65 9.74
N PHE A 21 -3.91 4.50 10.11
CA PHE A 21 -2.50 4.19 9.92
C PHE A 21 -2.32 2.74 9.52
N LEU A 22 -1.23 2.47 8.82
CA LEU A 22 -0.74 1.12 8.54
C LEU A 22 0.68 1.05 9.08
N GLU A 23 0.90 0.17 10.04
CA GLU A 23 2.23 -0.16 10.52
C GLU A 23 2.76 -1.35 9.72
N VAL A 24 4.00 -1.23 9.24
CA VAL A 24 4.67 -2.30 8.51
C VAL A 24 6.00 -2.53 9.20
N GLU A 25 6.22 -3.75 9.64
CA GLU A 25 7.42 -4.15 10.39
C GLU A 25 8.07 -5.35 9.70
N ARG A 26 9.37 -5.53 9.94
CA ARG A 26 10.04 -6.80 9.67
C ARG A 26 9.73 -7.81 10.76
N GLU A 27 10.09 -9.06 10.52
CA GLU A 27 9.94 -10.13 11.52
C GLU A 27 10.67 -9.85 12.84
N ASP A 28 11.72 -9.02 12.82
CA ASP A 28 12.45 -8.60 14.02
C ASP A 28 11.79 -7.43 14.79
N GLY A 29 10.62 -6.96 14.35
CA GLY A 29 9.90 -5.83 14.93
C GLY A 29 10.43 -4.46 14.54
N SER A 30 11.40 -4.36 13.63
CA SER A 30 11.87 -3.06 13.13
C SER A 30 10.87 -2.47 12.13
N SER A 31 10.53 -1.19 12.31
CA SER A 31 9.60 -0.48 11.43
C SER A 31 10.17 -0.29 10.03
N VAL A 32 9.32 -0.45 9.02
CA VAL A 32 9.66 -0.32 7.59
C VAL A 32 8.87 0.81 6.97
N ARG A 33 9.57 1.68 6.23
CA ARG A 33 8.92 2.61 5.31
C ARG A 33 8.52 1.88 4.03
N ALA A 34 7.36 1.23 4.05
CA ALA A 34 6.89 0.37 2.95
C ALA A 34 6.50 1.15 1.67
N GLY A 35 6.22 2.45 1.78
CA GLY A 35 5.75 3.24 0.65
C GLY A 35 5.79 4.75 0.86
N ASN A 36 5.13 5.46 -0.05
CA ASN A 36 4.96 6.91 0.00
C ASN A 36 3.49 7.28 0.08
N TRP A 37 3.19 8.25 0.96
CA TRP A 37 1.87 8.83 1.11
C TRP A 37 1.65 9.96 0.11
N GLU A 38 0.45 10.04 -0.45
CA GLU A 38 0.00 11.09 -1.37
C GLU A 38 -1.43 11.52 -1.01
N ASP A 39 -1.66 12.82 -0.86
CA ASP A 39 -2.99 13.42 -0.77
C ASP A 39 -3.61 13.45 -2.18
N LEU A 40 -4.80 12.86 -2.35
CA LEU A 40 -5.47 12.80 -3.64
C LEU A 40 -6.35 14.03 -3.93
N GLY A 41 -6.52 14.93 -2.96
CA GLY A 41 -7.25 16.19 -3.12
C GLY A 41 -8.79 16.07 -3.04
N ASP A 42 -9.32 14.87 -2.83
CA ASP A 42 -10.75 14.58 -2.68
C ASP A 42 -11.13 14.20 -1.23
N GLY A 43 -10.23 14.47 -0.29
CA GLY A 43 -10.35 14.05 1.11
C GLY A 43 -9.81 12.64 1.38
N THR A 44 -9.38 11.91 0.35
CA THR A 44 -8.73 10.61 0.50
C THR A 44 -7.21 10.69 0.36
N TRP A 45 -6.52 9.70 0.94
CA TRP A 45 -5.07 9.59 0.93
C TRP A 45 -4.64 8.21 0.44
N ALA A 46 -3.56 8.16 -0.31
CA ALA A 46 -3.01 6.93 -0.86
C ALA A 46 -1.65 6.59 -0.27
N LEU A 47 -1.46 5.34 0.16
CA LEU A 47 -0.13 4.73 0.33
C LEU A 47 0.22 3.97 -0.95
N TRP A 48 1.30 4.40 -1.61
CA TRP A 48 1.84 3.75 -2.79
C TRP A 48 2.94 2.76 -2.44
N LEU A 49 2.70 1.50 -2.76
CA LEU A 49 3.65 0.39 -2.58
C LEU A 49 4.27 0.01 -3.92
N ARG A 50 5.55 -0.40 -3.90
CA ARG A 50 6.20 -1.05 -5.03
C ARG A 50 6.16 -2.55 -4.81
N VAL A 51 5.59 -3.28 -5.76
CA VAL A 51 5.53 -4.75 -5.73
C VAL A 51 6.45 -5.27 -6.83
N ILE A 52 7.33 -6.19 -6.48
CA ILE A 52 8.18 -6.88 -7.45
C ILE A 52 7.34 -8.02 -8.03
N ASP A 53 7.27 -8.14 -9.35
CA ASP A 53 6.39 -9.07 -10.08
C ASP A 53 6.66 -10.57 -9.82
N GLU A 54 7.65 -10.94 -9.00
CA GLU A 54 7.95 -12.35 -8.70
C GLU A 54 6.93 -13.01 -7.76
N ASP A 55 6.22 -12.20 -6.95
CA ASP A 55 5.20 -12.68 -6.00
C ASP A 55 3.76 -12.63 -6.55
N VAL A 56 3.56 -12.09 -7.76
CA VAL A 56 2.27 -12.10 -8.44
C VAL A 56 2.20 -13.36 -9.30
N GLY A 57 1.92 -14.50 -8.66
CA GLY A 57 1.54 -15.70 -9.39
C GLY A 57 0.38 -15.41 -10.37
N PRO A 58 0.21 -16.18 -11.45
CA PRO A 58 -0.73 -15.91 -12.54
C PRO A 58 -2.23 -15.86 -12.13
N ASP A 59 -2.56 -16.05 -10.86
CA ASP A 59 -3.91 -16.28 -10.35
C ASP A 59 -4.57 -15.05 -9.71
N VAL A 60 -3.85 -13.92 -9.57
CA VAL A 60 -4.49 -12.66 -9.15
C VAL A 60 -4.98 -11.91 -10.39
N GLY A 61 -6.15 -12.31 -10.88
CA GLY A 61 -7.00 -11.40 -11.65
C GLY A 61 -7.28 -11.76 -13.11
N ARG A 62 -7.55 -13.02 -13.44
CA ARG A 62 -8.48 -13.24 -14.55
C ARG A 62 -9.89 -12.95 -14.02
N PRO A 63 -10.61 -11.90 -14.50
CA PRO A 63 -12.02 -11.77 -14.17
C PRO A 63 -12.71 -13.05 -14.65
N ARG A 64 -13.39 -13.75 -13.74
CA ARG A 64 -14.19 -14.92 -14.10
C ARG A 64 -15.28 -14.43 -15.05
N ARG A 65 -15.19 -14.88 -16.31
CA ARG A 65 -16.20 -14.63 -17.35
C ARG A 65 -17.35 -15.63 -17.19
#